data_AF-A0A9D7XDQ9-F1
#
_entry.id   AF-A0A9D7XDQ9-F1
#
_cell.length_a   1.000
_cell.length_b   1.000
_cell.length_c   1.000
_cell.angle_alpha   90.00
_cell.angle_beta   90.00
_cell.angle_gamma   90.00
#
_symmetry.space_group_name_H-M   'P 1'
#
loop_
_entity.id
_entity.type
_entity.pdbx_description
1 polymer ?
#
loop_
_entity_poly.entity_id
_entity_poly.type
_entity_poly.pdbx_seq_one_letter_code
_entity_poly.pdbx_strand_id
1 'polypeptide(L)'
;MKNILALILTIILVSACEKNSDPSVIAPEKLVGSWINSSWSESNISFEKANGLKYQDYGFAFYSNHLFVERKNSGWCGTPPISYGNYVGTWIKKGSIINITVDYWGGIAEYQWELVSVDQNTLTIHVLKEVYHE
;
A
#
# COMPACT_ATOMS: atom_id res chain seq x y z
N MET A 1 -32.54 3.79 43.38
CA MET A 1 -32.04 3.38 42.04
C MET A 1 -31.54 4.60 41.26
N LYS A 2 -30.55 5.35 41.77
CA LYS A 2 -30.07 6.60 41.13
C LYS A 2 -28.55 6.68 41.01
N ASN A 3 -27.83 5.68 41.54
CA ASN A 3 -26.37 5.68 41.64
C ASN A 3 -25.70 4.62 40.74
N ILE A 4 -26.48 3.80 40.02
CA ILE A 4 -25.97 2.75 39.13
C ILE A 4 -25.79 3.28 37.69
N LEU A 5 -26.51 4.34 37.29
CA LEU A 5 -26.37 4.93 35.95
C LEU A 5 -25.01 5.63 35.74
N ALA A 6 -24.37 6.10 36.81
CA ALA A 6 -23.10 6.81 36.73
C ALA A 6 -21.90 5.88 36.47
N LEU A 7 -22.03 4.57 36.77
CA LEU A 7 -20.91 3.62 36.66
C LEU A 7 -20.73 3.06 35.23
N ILE A 8 -21.78 3.11 34.41
CA ILE A 8 -21.78 2.59 33.03
C ILE A 8 -21.17 3.61 32.05
N LEU A 9 -21.22 4.91 32.38
CA LEU A 9 -20.71 5.98 31.51
C LEU A 9 -19.18 6.07 31.51
N THR A 10 -18.52 5.60 32.57
CA THR A 10 -17.05 5.69 32.73
C THR A 10 -16.29 4.58 31.98
N ILE A 11 -16.97 3.47 31.63
CA ILE A 11 -16.34 2.31 30.97
C ILE A 11 -16.19 2.51 29.45
N ILE A 12 -16.96 3.43 28.84
CA ILE A 12 -16.97 3.65 27.39
C ILE A 12 -15.82 4.57 26.92
N LEU A 13 -15.11 5.25 27.83
CA LEU A 13 -14.08 6.24 27.49
C LEU A 13 -12.66 5.67 27.31
N VAL A 14 -12.44 4.37 27.52
CA VAL A 14 -11.09 3.76 27.42
C VAL A 14 -10.85 2.96 26.13
N SER A 15 -11.76 3.01 25.15
CA SER A 15 -11.65 2.24 23.90
C SER A 15 -10.97 2.99 22.74
N ALA A 16 -10.54 4.24 22.93
CA ALA A 16 -9.79 4.98 21.91
C ALA A 16 -8.32 4.53 21.89
N CYS A 17 -8.09 3.25 21.58
CA CYS A 17 -6.75 2.76 21.25
C CYS A 17 -6.46 3.14 19.80
N GLU A 18 -6.09 4.39 19.58
CA GLU A 18 -5.53 4.82 18.30
C GLU A 18 -4.13 4.20 18.21
N LYS A 19 -4.02 3.03 17.56
CA LYS A 19 -2.74 2.36 17.31
C LYS A 19 -1.99 3.11 16.22
N ASN A 20 -1.46 4.28 16.56
CA ASN A 20 -0.44 4.95 15.75
C ASN A 20 0.89 4.24 16.01
N SER A 21 1.05 3.04 15.42
CA SER A 21 2.32 2.34 15.41
C SER A 21 3.28 3.08 14.48
N ASP A 22 4.44 3.48 14.99
CA ASP A 22 5.53 4.08 14.21
C ASP A 22 5.84 3.22 12.97
N PRO A 23 5.71 3.76 11.74
CA PRO A 23 5.94 3.00 10.51
C PRO A 23 7.34 2.39 10.39
N SER A 24 8.32 2.95 11.10
CA SER A 24 9.69 2.45 11.12
C SER A 24 9.81 1.08 11.78
N VAL A 25 8.94 0.76 12.75
CA VAL A 25 8.94 -0.52 13.48
C VAL A 25 7.99 -1.56 12.89
N ILE A 26 7.19 -1.19 11.88
CA ILE A 26 6.29 -2.12 11.20
C ILE A 26 7.12 -3.15 10.43
N ALA A 27 6.89 -4.43 10.73
CA ALA A 27 7.63 -5.50 10.11
C ALA A 27 7.22 -5.71 8.63
N PRO A 28 8.17 -6.00 7.72
CA PRO A 28 7.91 -6.06 6.27
C PRO A 28 6.79 -7.04 5.87
N GLU A 29 6.62 -8.13 6.60
CA GLU A 29 5.59 -9.14 6.37
C GLU A 29 4.16 -8.59 6.48
N LYS A 30 3.95 -7.46 7.16
CA LYS A 30 2.65 -6.79 7.21
C LYS A 30 2.24 -6.20 5.84
N LEU A 31 3.20 -5.93 4.97
CA LEU A 31 2.95 -5.44 3.62
C LEU A 31 2.55 -6.57 2.65
N VAL A 32 2.88 -7.83 2.95
CA VAL A 32 2.67 -8.98 2.05
C VAL A 32 1.19 -9.14 1.70
N GLY A 33 0.89 -9.20 0.40
CA GLY A 33 -0.45 -9.33 -0.17
C GLY A 33 -0.67 -8.40 -1.36
N SER A 34 -1.89 -8.40 -1.91
CA SER A 34 -2.27 -7.55 -3.05
C SER A 34 -2.97 -6.28 -2.57
N TRP A 35 -2.69 -5.18 -3.26
CA TRP A 35 -3.14 -3.83 -2.95
C TRP A 35 -3.68 -3.18 -4.23
N ILE A 36 -4.93 -2.71 -4.19
CA ILE A 36 -5.69 -2.20 -5.35
C ILE A 36 -6.48 -0.94 -4.95
N ASN A 37 -7.28 -0.40 -5.87
CA ASN A 37 -8.22 0.72 -5.62
C ASN A 37 -7.52 1.93 -5.00
N SER A 38 -6.45 2.40 -5.63
CA SER A 38 -5.70 3.55 -5.13
C SER A 38 -6.58 4.79 -4.98
N SER A 39 -6.57 5.41 -3.81
CA SER A 39 -7.23 6.69 -3.54
C SER A 39 -6.22 7.72 -3.06
N TRP A 40 -6.28 8.92 -3.62
CA TRP A 40 -5.38 10.02 -3.28
C TRP A 40 -6.01 10.93 -2.22
N SER A 41 -5.26 11.25 -1.18
CA SER A 41 -5.63 12.23 -0.16
C SER A 41 -4.43 13.12 0.13
N GLU A 42 -4.53 14.40 -0.23
CA GLU A 42 -3.44 15.37 -0.14
C GLU A 42 -2.17 14.87 -0.86
N SER A 43 -1.17 14.42 -0.11
CA SER A 43 0.11 13.90 -0.59
C SER A 43 0.27 12.38 -0.42
N ASN A 44 -0.74 11.69 0.10
CA ASN A 44 -0.72 10.26 0.38
C ASN A 44 -1.56 9.46 -0.61
N ILE A 45 -1.11 8.24 -0.88
CA ILE A 45 -1.85 7.25 -1.65
C ILE A 45 -2.26 6.13 -0.70
N SER A 46 -3.54 5.81 -0.66
CA SER A 46 -4.06 4.67 0.07
C SER A 46 -4.54 3.57 -0.88
N PHE A 47 -4.33 2.33 -0.49
CA PHE A 47 -4.70 1.14 -1.23
C PHE A 47 -5.51 0.19 -0.36
N GLU A 48 -6.44 -0.51 -0.99
CA GLU A 48 -7.26 -1.54 -0.35
C GLU A 48 -6.61 -2.91 -0.51
N LYS A 49 -6.63 -3.70 0.56
CA LYS A 49 -6.20 -5.10 0.56
C LYS A 49 -7.14 -5.91 -0.32
N ALA A 50 -6.58 -6.79 -1.13
CA ALA A 50 -7.34 -7.74 -1.94
C ALA A 50 -6.72 -9.14 -1.95
N ASN A 51 -7.54 -10.12 -2.34
CA ASN A 51 -7.10 -11.49 -2.57
C ASN A 51 -6.26 -11.65 -3.85
N GLY A 52 -6.22 -10.63 -4.71
CA GLY A 52 -5.48 -10.64 -5.97
C GLY A 52 -5.63 -9.33 -6.74
N LEU A 53 -4.85 -9.18 -7.81
CA LEU A 53 -4.88 -8.01 -8.70
C LEU A 53 -6.07 -8.09 -9.66
N LYS A 54 -6.71 -6.93 -9.90
CA LYS A 54 -7.83 -6.81 -10.84
C LYS A 54 -7.35 -6.83 -12.29
N TYR A 55 -8.05 -7.53 -13.17
CA TYR A 55 -7.61 -7.69 -14.57
C TYR A 55 -7.50 -6.37 -15.36
N GLN A 56 -8.37 -5.38 -15.16
CA GLN A 56 -8.33 -4.12 -15.93
C GLN A 56 -8.13 -2.90 -15.04
N ASP A 57 -7.26 -3.04 -14.04
CA ASP A 57 -7.05 -1.97 -13.08
C ASP A 57 -5.60 -1.95 -12.57
N TYR A 58 -5.21 -0.82 -11.99
CA TYR A 58 -3.93 -0.67 -11.32
C TYR A 58 -3.92 -1.43 -9.99
N GLY A 59 -2.76 -1.96 -9.64
CA GLY A 59 -2.50 -2.52 -8.32
C GLY A 59 -1.14 -3.19 -8.26
N PHE A 60 -0.74 -3.63 -7.08
CA PHE A 60 0.52 -4.35 -6.89
C PHE A 60 0.45 -5.37 -5.77
N ALA A 61 1.41 -6.29 -5.74
CA ALA A 61 1.53 -7.30 -4.72
C ALA A 61 2.95 -7.39 -4.19
N PHE A 62 3.07 -7.37 -2.85
CA PHE A 62 4.30 -7.71 -2.14
C PHE A 62 4.25 -9.19 -1.76
N TYR A 63 5.31 -9.94 -2.08
CA TYR A 63 5.48 -11.32 -1.66
C TYR A 63 6.60 -11.45 -0.62
N SER A 64 6.49 -12.46 0.25
CA SER A 64 7.42 -12.68 1.37
C SER A 64 8.85 -13.01 0.95
N ASN A 65 9.07 -13.40 -0.30
CA ASN A 65 10.37 -13.70 -0.89
C ASN A 65 11.00 -12.49 -1.61
N HIS A 66 10.61 -11.26 -1.22
CA HIS A 66 11.06 -10.01 -1.84
C HIS A 66 10.62 -9.79 -3.30
N LEU A 67 9.78 -10.66 -3.86
CA LEU A 67 9.16 -10.45 -5.17
C LEU A 67 8.10 -9.34 -5.06
N PHE A 68 8.12 -8.43 -6.02
CA PHE A 68 7.10 -7.42 -6.24
C PHE A 68 6.45 -7.68 -7.60
N VAL A 69 5.12 -7.57 -7.67
CA VAL A 69 4.40 -7.62 -8.94
C VAL A 69 3.55 -6.37 -9.05
N GLU A 70 3.77 -5.57 -10.08
CA GLU A 70 2.95 -4.40 -10.38
C GLU A 70 2.10 -4.65 -11.61
N ARG A 71 0.81 -4.38 -11.51
CA ARG A 71 -0.10 -4.37 -12.64
C ARG A 71 -0.34 -2.96 -13.10
N LYS A 72 0.11 -2.62 -14.31
CA LYS A 72 -0.05 -1.29 -14.91
C LYS A 72 -0.18 -1.35 -16.42
N ASN A 73 -0.35 -0.18 -17.03
CA ASN A 73 -0.45 -0.02 -18.48
C ASN A 73 0.70 -0.79 -19.19
N SER A 74 0.35 -1.55 -20.21
CA SER A 74 1.25 -2.35 -21.04
C SER A 74 1.43 -1.85 -22.46
N GLY A 75 1.22 -0.56 -22.68
CA GLY A 75 1.42 0.07 -23.97
C GLY A 75 2.00 1.48 -23.86
N TRP A 76 2.57 1.90 -24.98
CA TRP A 76 3.13 3.23 -25.20
C TRP A 76 2.10 4.36 -25.01
N CYS A 77 0.81 4.08 -25.21
CA CYS A 77 -0.26 5.07 -25.19
C CYS A 77 -1.44 4.58 -24.35
N GLY A 78 -1.92 5.42 -23.43
CA GLY A 78 -3.10 5.16 -22.59
C GLY A 78 -4.44 5.41 -23.29
N THR A 79 -4.49 5.30 -24.62
CA THR A 79 -5.74 5.42 -25.37
C THR A 79 -6.56 4.13 -25.23
N PRO A 80 -7.85 4.22 -24.87
CA PRO A 80 -8.70 3.04 -24.76
C PRO A 80 -8.72 2.18 -26.03
N PRO A 81 -8.75 0.85 -25.89
CA PRO A 81 -8.68 0.10 -24.62
C PRO A 81 -7.26 0.09 -24.03
N ILE A 82 -7.13 0.51 -22.76
CA ILE A 82 -5.85 0.43 -22.04
C ILE A 82 -5.58 -1.05 -21.73
N SER A 83 -4.49 -1.58 -22.24
CA SER A 83 -4.02 -2.92 -21.89
C SER A 83 -3.27 -2.86 -20.55
N TYR A 84 -3.54 -3.82 -19.67
CA TYR A 84 -2.84 -3.98 -18.39
C TYR A 84 -2.06 -5.28 -18.38
N GLY A 85 -0.85 -5.23 -17.85
CA GLY A 85 0.04 -6.38 -17.69
C GLY A 85 0.72 -6.37 -16.34
N ASN A 86 1.20 -7.54 -15.95
CA ASN A 86 1.94 -7.73 -14.71
C ASN A 86 3.43 -7.61 -15.02
N TYR A 87 4.11 -6.77 -14.27
CA TYR A 87 5.54 -6.61 -14.30
C TYR A 87 6.15 -7.11 -13.01
N VAL A 88 7.28 -7.77 -13.16
CA VAL A 88 7.98 -8.39 -12.04
C VAL A 88 9.09 -7.46 -11.58
N GLY A 89 9.29 -7.44 -10.28
CA GLY A 89 10.29 -6.62 -9.63
C GLY A 89 10.68 -7.18 -8.28
N THR A 90 11.39 -6.36 -7.52
CA THR A 90 11.81 -6.67 -6.15
C THR A 90 11.50 -5.52 -5.23
N TRP A 91 11.39 -5.82 -3.93
CA TRP A 91 11.16 -4.80 -2.91
C TRP A 91 11.92 -5.09 -1.62
N ILE A 92 12.34 -4.02 -0.94
CA ILE A 92 13.00 -4.07 0.36
C ILE A 92 12.51 -2.90 1.23
N LYS A 93 12.14 -3.19 2.48
CA LYS A 93 11.82 -2.18 3.50
C LYS A 93 13.01 -1.95 4.44
N LYS A 94 13.35 -0.69 4.70
CA LYS A 94 14.36 -0.24 5.68
C LYS A 94 13.78 0.93 6.50
N GLY A 95 13.47 0.71 7.78
CA GLY A 95 12.71 1.69 8.55
C GLY A 95 11.34 1.93 7.89
N SER A 96 10.90 3.18 7.74
CA SER A 96 9.65 3.52 7.02
C SER A 96 9.80 3.43 5.49
N ILE A 97 11.02 3.33 4.96
CA ILE A 97 11.26 3.43 3.51
C ILE A 97 11.11 2.07 2.83
N ILE A 98 10.33 2.03 1.76
CA ILE A 98 10.16 0.90 0.86
C ILE A 98 10.84 1.27 -0.46
N ASN A 99 11.84 0.49 -0.85
CA ASN A 99 12.51 0.61 -2.14
C ASN A 99 12.00 -0.49 -3.06
N ILE A 100 11.62 -0.12 -4.28
CA ILE A 100 11.06 -1.03 -5.28
C ILE A 100 11.83 -0.82 -6.59
N THR A 101 12.18 -1.92 -7.24
CA THR A 101 12.67 -1.93 -8.62
C THR A 101 11.78 -2.87 -9.39
N VAL A 102 11.12 -2.41 -10.45
CA VAL A 102 10.12 -3.18 -11.18
C VAL A 102 10.19 -2.88 -12.67
N ASP A 103 9.98 -3.91 -13.49
CA ASP A 103 9.90 -3.72 -14.93
C ASP A 103 8.64 -2.91 -15.31
N TYR A 104 8.64 -2.34 -16.52
CA TYR A 104 7.44 -1.85 -17.18
C TYR A 104 7.59 -2.03 -18.70
N TRP A 105 6.57 -1.65 -19.48
CA TRP A 105 6.58 -1.87 -20.94
C TRP A 105 7.78 -1.24 -21.66
N GLY A 106 8.39 -0.21 -21.08
CA GLY A 106 9.47 0.58 -21.69
C GLY A 106 10.83 0.45 -20.99
N GLY A 107 11.00 -0.42 -20.00
CA GLY A 107 12.27 -0.58 -19.29
C GLY A 107 12.09 -0.92 -17.81
N ILE A 108 12.83 -0.23 -16.94
CA ILE A 108 12.84 -0.46 -15.48
C ILE A 108 12.42 0.83 -14.76
N ALA A 109 11.60 0.69 -13.72
CA ALA A 109 11.22 1.76 -12.82
C ALA A 109 11.77 1.52 -11.41
N GLU A 110 12.22 2.60 -10.77
CA GLU A 110 12.66 2.62 -9.38
C GLU A 110 11.75 3.52 -8.54
N TYR A 111 11.16 2.97 -7.49
CA TYR A 111 10.32 3.70 -6.54
C TYR A 111 10.94 3.74 -5.16
N GLN A 112 10.80 4.89 -4.52
CA GLN A 112 11.02 5.06 -3.10
C GLN A 112 9.73 5.58 -2.47
N TRP A 113 9.11 4.74 -1.65
CA TRP A 113 7.90 5.09 -0.90
C TRP A 113 8.22 5.18 0.59
N GLU A 114 7.59 6.11 1.28
CA GLU A 114 7.53 6.12 2.72
C GLU A 114 6.23 5.49 3.19
N LEU A 115 6.32 4.48 4.05
CA LEU A 115 5.18 3.86 4.70
C LEU A 115 4.58 4.86 5.71
N VAL A 116 3.30 5.18 5.53
CA VAL A 116 2.53 6.01 6.48
C VAL A 116 1.79 5.11 7.46
N SER A 117 1.10 4.08 6.96
CA SER A 117 0.41 3.10 7.80
C SER A 117 0.10 1.83 7.01
N VAL A 118 -0.10 0.72 7.73
CA VAL A 118 -0.66 -0.50 7.15
C VAL A 118 -1.44 -1.28 8.21
N ASP A 119 -2.63 -1.73 7.85
CA ASP A 119 -3.44 -2.66 8.64
C ASP A 119 -3.96 -3.83 7.78
N GLN A 120 -5.01 -4.51 8.24
CA GLN A 120 -5.58 -5.67 7.55
C GLN A 120 -6.24 -5.32 6.21
N ASN A 121 -6.70 -4.07 6.06
CA ASN A 121 -7.53 -3.62 4.95
C ASN A 121 -6.88 -2.50 4.14
N THR A 122 -6.01 -1.69 4.75
CA THR A 122 -5.49 -0.48 4.10
C THR A 122 -3.97 -0.39 4.21
N LEU A 123 -3.34 0.04 3.11
CA LEU A 123 -1.95 0.45 3.04
C LEU A 123 -1.90 1.90 2.59
N THR A 124 -1.25 2.77 3.38
CA THR A 124 -1.06 4.16 3.02
C THR A 124 0.43 4.46 2.90
N ILE A 125 0.82 5.07 1.78
CA ILE A 125 2.19 5.47 1.48
C ILE A 125 2.26 6.92 1.01
N HIS A 126 3.45 7.49 1.14
CA HIS A 126 3.84 8.74 0.53
C HIS A 126 4.93 8.47 -0.52
N VAL A 127 4.80 9.03 -1.72
CA VAL A 127 5.78 8.83 -2.79
C VAL A 127 6.93 9.82 -2.63
N LEU A 128 8.13 9.32 -2.32
CA LEU A 128 9.34 10.14 -2.19
C LEU A 128 10.06 10.30 -3.53
N LYS A 129 10.11 9.22 -4.32
CA LYS A 129 10.84 9.18 -5.58
C LYS A 129 10.21 8.17 -6.53
N GLU A 130 10.20 8.53 -7.81
CA GLU A 130 9.81 7.67 -8.91
C GLU A 130 10.68 8.01 -10.12
N VAL A 131 11.45 7.05 -10.61
CA VAL A 131 12.36 7.23 -11.76
C VAL A 131 12.13 6.11 -12.76
N TYR A 132 12.10 6.48 -14.04
CA TYR A 132 11.97 5.57 -15.16
C TYR A 132 13.26 5.55 -15.97
N HIS A 133 13.68 4.33 -16.33
CA HIS A 133 14.82 4.04 -17.18
C HIS A 133 14.33 3.32 -18.43
N GLU A 134 14.89 3.69 -19.58
CA GLU A 134 14.65 3.08 -20.90
C GLU A 134 15.79 2.14 -21.30
#